data_AF-A0A4U1HEL5-F1
#
_entry.id   AF-A0A4U1HEL5-F1
#
_cell.length_a   1.000
_cell.length_b   1.000
_cell.length_c   1.000
_cell.angle_alpha   90.00
_cell.angle_beta   90.00
_cell.angle_gamma   90.00
#
_symmetry.space_group_name_H-M   'P 1'
#
loop_
_entity.id
_entity.type
_entity.pdbx_description
1 polymer ?
#
loop_
_entity_poly.entity_id
_entity_poly.type
_entity_poly.pdbx_seq_one_letter_code
_entity_poly.pdbx_strand_id
1 'polypeptide(L)'
;MLVEQIYTKSGMPSIANTVGPTLFQISRTVLQVYSLGDIYIDGKLVDASSMTMWDMIKGSLGIGVTSRPSGQTSLKLEYSGFYNEIQPLPEIRAIVPRALSAEYAFDVRSPYIYGHDPLSSIRLYRNPAVTFVQADGGRSPATAIAKFNQGNHELKTLDSALQISQAIRELEGSNPALRF
;
A
#
# COMPACT_ATOMS: atom_id res chain seq x y z
N MET A 1 3.30 -0.50 -6.92
CA MET A 1 2.42 0.67 -6.73
C MET A 1 2.22 0.86 -5.23
N LEU A 2 2.29 2.10 -4.77
CA LEU A 2 2.09 2.49 -3.38
C LEU A 2 0.87 3.39 -3.30
N VAL A 3 0.04 3.17 -2.29
CA VAL A 3 -1.10 4.00 -1.95
C VAL A 3 -0.97 4.36 -0.48
N GLU A 4 -1.03 5.66 -0.16
CA GLU A 4 -1.11 6.12 1.22
C GLU A 4 -2.33 7.03 1.40
N GLN A 5 -3.06 6.83 2.50
CA GLN A 5 -4.26 7.58 2.85
C GLN A 5 -4.14 8.14 4.26
N ILE A 6 -4.47 9.41 4.42
CA ILE A 6 -4.37 10.13 5.69
C ILE A 6 -5.74 10.15 6.36
N TYR A 7 -5.80 9.58 7.57
CA TYR A 7 -6.95 9.65 8.46
C TYR A 7 -6.60 10.48 9.69
N THR A 8 -7.30 11.58 9.90
CA THR A 8 -7.21 12.36 11.14
C THR A 8 -7.87 11.58 12.29
N LYS A 9 -7.15 11.42 13.40
CA LYS A 9 -7.68 10.79 14.61
C LYS A 9 -7.89 11.82 15.70
N SER A 10 -9.08 11.83 16.28
CA SER A 10 -9.44 12.64 17.44
C SER A 10 -8.98 11.94 18.73
N GLY A 11 -8.73 12.70 19.81
CA GLY A 11 -8.54 12.13 21.15
C GLY A 11 -7.15 12.30 21.78
N MET A 12 -6.29 13.13 21.19
CA MET A 12 -5.02 13.50 21.84
C MET A 12 -5.24 14.49 22.99
N PRO A 13 -4.45 14.40 24.09
CA PRO A 13 -4.53 15.37 25.17
C PRO A 13 -4.30 16.78 24.65
N SER A 14 -5.17 17.71 25.03
CA SER A 14 -5.03 19.13 24.71
C SER A 14 -4.83 19.93 25.98
N ILE A 15 -4.10 21.03 25.86
CA ILE A 15 -3.98 22.04 26.91
C ILE A 15 -5.26 22.88 26.87
N ALA A 16 -5.86 23.04 28.06
CA ALA A 16 -7.08 23.83 28.26
C ALA A 16 -8.24 23.46 27.31
N ASN A 17 -8.32 22.19 26.87
CA ASN A 17 -9.31 21.71 25.88
C ASN A 17 -9.30 22.46 24.54
N THR A 18 -8.24 23.20 24.22
CA THR A 18 -8.20 24.11 23.05
C THR A 18 -7.00 23.87 22.14
N VAL A 19 -5.84 23.51 22.68
CA VAL A 19 -4.60 23.43 21.91
C VAL A 19 -3.90 22.11 22.18
N GLY A 20 -3.82 21.24 21.17
CA GLY A 20 -3.20 19.92 21.29
C GLY A 20 -2.55 19.45 19.99
N PRO A 21 -1.64 18.48 20.07
CA PRO A 21 -1.04 17.86 18.90
C PRO A 21 -2.09 17.10 18.07
N THR A 22 -1.84 16.98 16.77
CA THR A 22 -2.73 16.23 15.87
C THR A 22 -2.18 14.83 15.64
N LEU A 23 -3.04 13.81 15.78
CA LEU A 23 -2.71 12.43 15.44
C LEU A 23 -3.23 12.10 14.04
N PHE A 24 -2.34 11.61 13.20
CA PHE A 24 -2.67 11.07 11.88
C PHE A 24 -2.43 9.57 11.89
N GLN A 25 -3.38 8.82 11.35
CA GLN A 25 -3.17 7.44 10.95
C GLN A 25 -2.95 7.43 9.43
N ILE A 26 -1.80 6.96 9.01
CA ILE A 26 -1.46 6.81 7.60
C ILE A 26 -1.70 5.35 7.23
N SER A 27 -2.79 5.10 6.51
CA SER A 27 -3.06 3.78 5.91
C SER A 27 -2.17 3.61 4.68
N ARG A 28 -1.59 2.44 4.53
CA ARG A 28 -0.61 2.16 3.48
C ARG A 28 -0.89 0.81 2.84
N THR A 29 -0.93 0.82 1.51
CA THR A 29 -1.14 -0.35 0.68
C THR A 29 -0.05 -0.43 -0.39
N VAL A 30 0.59 -1.59 -0.51
CA VAL A 30 1.59 -1.86 -1.55
C VAL A 30 1.10 -3.01 -2.42
N LEU A 31 0.95 -2.70 -3.71
CA LEU A 31 0.52 -3.63 -4.75
C LEU A 31 1.66 -3.83 -5.73
N GLN A 32 2.00 -5.08 -6.04
CA GLN A 32 3.06 -5.41 -6.98
C GLN A 32 2.49 -6.09 -8.22
N VAL A 33 3.01 -5.72 -9.39
CA VAL A 33 2.70 -6.37 -10.65
C VAL A 33 3.65 -7.54 -10.84
N TYR A 34 3.09 -8.71 -11.11
CA TYR A 34 3.82 -9.93 -11.41
C TYR A 34 3.50 -10.40 -12.82
N SER A 35 4.51 -10.87 -13.53
CA SER A 35 4.31 -11.62 -14.77
C SER A 35 3.87 -13.03 -14.40
N LEU A 36 2.77 -13.47 -15.01
CA LEU A 36 2.31 -14.85 -14.88
C LEU A 36 3.15 -15.76 -15.78
N GLY A 37 3.35 -16.97 -15.30
CA GLY A 37 3.96 -18.05 -16.05
C GLY A 37 2.97 -19.18 -16.23
N ASP A 38 2.87 -19.68 -17.45
CA ASP A 38 2.20 -20.93 -17.73
C ASP A 38 3.07 -22.07 -17.23
N ILE A 39 2.48 -22.96 -16.44
CA ILE A 39 3.16 -24.14 -15.90
C ILE A 39 2.89 -25.30 -16.84
N TYR A 40 3.95 -26.04 -17.18
CA TYR A 40 3.87 -27.24 -17.98
C TYR A 40 4.43 -28.43 -17.19
N ILE A 41 3.73 -29.56 -17.21
CA ILE A 41 4.21 -30.84 -16.70
C ILE A 41 4.40 -31.77 -17.89
N ASP A 42 5.62 -32.28 -18.06
CA ASP A 42 6.01 -33.10 -19.22
C ASP A 42 5.66 -32.44 -20.58
N GLY A 43 5.77 -31.11 -20.64
CA GLY A 43 5.47 -30.32 -21.84
C GLY A 43 3.99 -30.07 -22.09
N LYS A 44 3.07 -30.54 -21.25
CA LYS A 44 1.63 -30.24 -21.33
C LYS A 44 1.25 -29.09 -20.40
N LEU A 45 0.47 -28.14 -20.91
CA LEU A 45 -0.02 -27.01 -20.13
C LEU A 45 -0.88 -27.53 -18.96
N VAL A 46 -0.58 -27.04 -17.77
CA VAL A 46 -1.30 -27.41 -16.55
C VAL A 46 -2.51 -26.48 -16.40
N ASP A 47 -3.69 -27.09 -16.36
CA ASP A 47 -4.93 -26.43 -15.95
C ASP A 47 -5.40 -27.11 -14.66
N ALA A 48 -5.55 -26.32 -13.59
CA ALA A 48 -5.94 -26.80 -12.26
C ALA A 48 -7.28 -27.56 -12.27
N SER A 49 -8.15 -27.31 -13.25
CA SER A 49 -9.43 -28.01 -13.40
C SER A 49 -9.34 -29.40 -14.04
N SER A 50 -8.20 -29.74 -14.67
CA SER A 50 -8.02 -30.98 -15.42
C SER A 50 -6.77 -31.80 -15.02
N MET A 51 -6.10 -31.42 -13.93
CA MET A 51 -4.92 -32.14 -13.43
C MET A 51 -5.27 -33.56 -12.96
N THR A 52 -4.46 -34.53 -13.40
CA THR A 52 -4.50 -35.87 -12.81
C THR A 52 -3.77 -35.91 -11.46
N MET A 53 -4.06 -36.93 -10.65
CA MET A 53 -3.36 -37.15 -9.37
C MET A 53 -1.84 -37.34 -9.56
N TRP A 54 -1.41 -37.89 -10.70
CA TRP A 54 0.01 -38.06 -11.01
C TRP A 54 0.67 -36.74 -11.39
N ASP A 55 -0.04 -35.86 -12.10
CA ASP A 55 0.44 -34.52 -12.40
C ASP A 55 0.60 -33.69 -11.12
N MET A 56 -0.30 -33.84 -10.14
CA MET A 56 -0.16 -33.19 -8.83
C MET A 56 1.10 -33.64 -8.10
N ILE A 57 1.41 -34.95 -8.11
CA ILE A 57 2.62 -35.49 -7.48
C ILE A 57 3.88 -34.99 -8.20
N LYS A 58 3.91 -35.00 -9.54
CA LYS A 58 5.03 -34.44 -10.30
C LYS A 58 5.22 -32.96 -10.04
N GLY A 59 4.12 -32.20 -10.00
CA GLY A 59 4.11 -30.78 -9.68
C GLY A 59 4.69 -30.49 -8.31
N SER A 60 4.30 -31.23 -7.27
CA SER A 60 4.79 -31.02 -5.91
C SER A 60 6.27 -31.39 -5.73
N LEU A 61 6.76 -32.35 -6.51
CA LEU A 61 8.16 -32.79 -6.51
C LEU A 61 9.05 -32.04 -7.52
N GLY A 62 8.48 -31.15 -8.35
CA GLY A 62 9.20 -30.43 -9.39
C GLY A 62 9.66 -31.29 -10.58
N ILE A 63 9.11 -32.49 -10.75
CA ILE A 63 9.52 -33.44 -11.80
C ILE A 63 8.87 -33.06 -13.13
N GLY A 64 9.68 -32.79 -14.15
CA GLY A 64 9.18 -32.45 -15.50
C GLY A 64 8.42 -31.11 -15.55
N VAL A 65 8.53 -30.30 -14.49
CA VAL A 65 7.88 -28.99 -14.40
C VAL A 65 8.73 -27.97 -15.15
N THR A 66 8.13 -27.30 -16.11
CA THR A 66 8.73 -26.14 -16.77
C THR A 66 7.77 -24.96 -16.71
N SER A 67 8.30 -23.75 -16.56
CA SER A 67 7.51 -22.52 -16.60
C SER A 67 7.88 -21.73 -17.85
N ARG A 68 6.86 -21.20 -18.54
CA ARG A 68 7.07 -20.28 -19.66
C ARG A 68 6.30 -18.98 -19.40
N PRO A 69 6.82 -17.81 -19.82
CA PRO A 69 6.07 -16.57 -19.71
C PRO A 69 4.76 -16.66 -20.49
N SER A 70 3.63 -16.46 -19.81
CA SER A 70 2.30 -16.48 -20.47
C SER A 70 1.98 -15.16 -21.19
N GLY A 71 2.80 -14.13 -20.97
CA GLY A 71 2.54 -12.76 -21.42
C GLY A 71 1.47 -12.04 -20.61
N GLN A 72 0.84 -12.71 -19.64
CA GLN A 72 -0.16 -12.11 -18.76
C GLN A 72 0.50 -11.50 -17.52
N THR A 73 -0.16 -10.50 -16.94
CA THR A 73 0.27 -9.87 -15.70
C THR A 73 -0.84 -9.91 -14.67
N SER A 74 -0.48 -10.12 -13.41
CA SER A 74 -1.41 -10.06 -12.28
C SER A 74 -0.94 -9.03 -11.26
N LEU A 75 -1.88 -8.51 -10.49
CA LEU A 75 -1.63 -7.61 -9.39
C LEU A 75 -1.80 -8.37 -8.08
N LYS A 76 -0.75 -8.39 -7.26
CA LYS A 76 -0.76 -8.99 -5.93
C LYS A 76 -0.63 -7.91 -4.87
N LEU A 77 -1.45 -8.04 -3.82
CA LEU A 77 -1.29 -7.28 -2.59
C LEU A 77 -0.08 -7.85 -1.83
N GLU A 78 0.96 -7.03 -1.64
CA GLU A 78 2.14 -7.41 -0.85
C GLU A 78 2.02 -6.92 0.59
N TYR A 79 1.40 -5.75 0.78
CA TYR A 79 1.24 -5.15 2.11
C TYR A 79 -0.02 -4.32 2.21
N SER A 80 -0.72 -4.45 3.33
CA SER A 80 -1.78 -3.53 3.75
C SER A 80 -1.69 -3.34 5.26
N GLY A 81 -1.53 -2.11 5.71
CA GLY A 81 -1.38 -1.79 7.11
C GLY A 81 -1.50 -0.29 7.36
N PHE A 82 -1.10 0.16 8.54
CA PHE A 82 -1.07 1.57 8.87
C PHE A 82 0.01 1.87 9.90
N TYR A 83 0.44 3.13 9.93
CA TYR A 83 1.29 3.67 10.98
C TYR A 83 0.70 4.98 11.49
N ASN A 84 1.07 5.37 12.71
CA ASN A 84 0.58 6.60 13.32
C ASN A 84 1.70 7.65 13.40
N GLU A 85 1.34 8.89 13.10
CA GLU A 85 2.22 10.04 13.13
C GLU A 85 1.59 11.13 13.98
N ILE A 86 2.37 11.65 14.94
CA ILE A 86 1.97 12.81 15.74
C ILE A 86 2.62 14.04 15.12
N GLN A 87 1.79 14.99 14.68
CA GLN A 87 2.27 16.32 14.31
C GLN A 87 2.20 17.23 15.54
N PRO A 88 3.36 17.74 16.01
CA PRO A 88 3.41 18.69 17.12
C PRO A 88 2.98 20.08 16.65
N LEU A 89 2.61 20.92 17.62
CA LEU A 89 2.28 22.32 17.37
C LEU A 89 3.54 23.12 17.01
N PRO A 90 3.64 23.76 15.82
CA PRO A 90 4.91 24.29 15.33
C PRO A 90 5.52 25.44 16.15
N GLU A 91 4.77 26.13 17.03
CA GLU A 91 5.23 27.42 17.58
C GLU A 91 5.11 27.59 19.10
N ILE A 92 4.74 26.54 19.85
CA ILE A 92 4.43 26.68 21.30
C ILE A 92 5.43 25.94 22.20
N ARG A 93 6.63 25.65 21.68
CA ARG A 93 7.69 24.88 22.37
C ARG A 93 8.09 25.43 23.73
N ALA A 94 7.84 26.72 24.00
CA ALA A 94 8.16 27.37 25.28
C ALA A 94 7.10 27.19 26.38
N ILE A 95 5.85 26.84 26.02
CA ILE A 95 4.70 26.83 26.95
C ILE A 95 4.15 25.41 27.15
N VAL A 96 4.47 24.50 26.23
CA VAL A 96 3.89 23.17 26.14
C VAL A 96 4.92 22.10 26.56
N PRO A 97 4.55 21.09 27.38
CA PRO A 97 5.46 19.99 27.75
C PRO A 97 6.09 19.31 26.52
N ARG A 98 7.36 18.90 26.61
CA ARG A 98 8.11 18.27 25.49
C ARG A 98 7.36 17.14 24.79
N ALA A 99 6.61 16.34 25.54
CA ALA A 99 5.82 15.22 25.00
C ALA A 99 4.73 15.66 24.00
N LEU A 100 4.28 16.91 24.06
CA LEU A 100 3.26 17.48 23.16
C LEU A 100 3.87 18.41 22.09
N SER A 101 5.16 18.75 22.22
CA SER A 101 5.86 19.68 21.33
C SER A 101 6.87 19.00 20.38
N ALA A 102 7.07 17.68 20.53
CA ALA A 102 7.98 16.91 19.71
C ALA A 102 7.22 16.00 18.73
N GLU A 103 7.84 15.78 17.57
CA GLU A 103 7.31 14.91 16.54
C GLU A 103 7.65 13.47 16.90
N TYR A 104 6.64 12.61 16.93
CA TYR A 104 6.80 11.20 17.23
C TYR A 104 6.12 10.39 16.14
N ALA A 105 6.94 9.63 15.40
CA ALA A 105 6.46 8.49 14.62
C ALA A 105 6.47 7.28 15.56
N PHE A 106 5.34 6.59 15.69
CA PHE A 106 5.30 5.36 16.46
C PHE A 106 4.44 4.32 15.74
N ASP A 107 5.03 3.15 15.58
CA ASP A 107 4.34 1.98 15.06
C ASP A 107 3.60 1.33 16.24
N VAL A 108 2.31 1.63 16.38
CA VAL A 108 1.47 0.82 17.25
C VAL A 108 1.30 -0.50 16.53
N ARG A 109 1.93 -1.56 17.04
CA ARG A 109 1.76 -2.93 16.52
C ARG A 109 0.28 -3.26 16.48
N SER A 110 -0.31 -3.07 15.31
CA SER A 110 -1.69 -3.36 15.04
C SER A 110 -1.77 -4.82 14.60
N PRO A 111 -2.71 -5.62 15.13
CA PRO A 111 -2.95 -6.97 14.61
C PRO A 111 -3.52 -6.95 13.19
N TYR A 112 -3.89 -5.78 12.66
CA TYR A 112 -4.50 -5.61 11.34
C TYR A 112 -3.47 -5.22 10.27
N ILE A 113 -2.39 -6.00 10.17
CA ILE A 113 -1.38 -5.86 9.11
C ILE A 113 -1.40 -7.13 8.27
N TYR A 114 -1.55 -6.96 6.95
CA TYR A 114 -1.39 -8.01 5.97
C TYR A 114 -0.02 -7.91 5.32
N GLY A 115 0.71 -9.03 5.28
CA GLY A 115 2.00 -9.15 4.58
C GLY A 115 3.15 -8.39 5.24
N HIS A 116 4.23 -8.19 4.49
CA HIS A 116 5.43 -7.47 4.91
C HIS A 116 5.69 -6.34 3.90
N ASP A 117 5.83 -5.10 4.37
CA ASP A 117 6.05 -3.94 3.49
C ASP A 117 7.40 -4.05 2.77
N PRO A 118 7.42 -4.30 1.44
CA PRO A 118 8.66 -4.45 0.70
C PRO A 118 9.31 -3.08 0.39
N LEU A 119 8.62 -1.96 0.65
CA LEU A 119 9.06 -0.60 0.31
C LEU A 119 9.03 0.33 1.54
N SER A 120 9.25 -0.20 2.74
CA SER A 120 9.11 0.54 4.02
C SER A 120 9.98 1.80 4.15
N SER A 121 11.07 1.89 3.38
CA SER A 121 11.94 3.08 3.30
C SER A 121 11.37 4.21 2.44
N ILE A 122 10.39 3.93 1.58
CA ILE A 122 9.77 4.89 0.66
C ILE A 122 8.43 5.30 1.22
N ARG A 123 8.29 6.55 1.65
CA ARG A 123 7.03 7.12 2.16
C ARG A 123 6.48 8.16 1.19
N LEU A 124 5.17 8.21 1.03
CA LEU A 124 4.48 9.25 0.27
C LEU A 124 4.13 10.42 1.20
N TYR A 125 3.70 10.12 2.42
CA TYR A 125 3.51 11.09 3.49
C TYR A 125 4.85 11.72 3.88
N ARG A 126 4.84 13.05 4.06
CA ARG A 126 6.02 13.94 4.23
C ARG A 126 6.99 13.99 3.05
N ASN A 127 6.67 13.39 1.91
CA ASN A 127 7.46 13.61 0.70
C ASN A 127 6.99 14.90 0.01
N PRO A 128 7.84 15.94 -0.10
CA PRO A 128 7.44 17.23 -0.68
C PRO A 128 7.13 17.15 -2.17
N ALA A 129 7.55 16.09 -2.86
CA ALA A 129 7.24 15.85 -4.27
C ALA A 129 5.88 15.17 -4.48
N VAL A 130 5.15 14.83 -3.42
CA VAL A 130 3.89 14.07 -3.49
C VAL A 130 2.71 14.96 -3.14
N THR A 131 1.67 14.91 -3.98
CA THR A 131 0.40 15.58 -3.72
C THR A 131 -0.62 14.58 -3.17
N PHE A 132 -1.27 14.93 -2.05
CA PHE A 132 -2.42 14.19 -1.53
C PHE A 132 -3.71 14.85 -2.01
N VAL A 133 -4.59 14.07 -2.63
CA VAL A 133 -5.84 14.54 -3.21
C VAL A 133 -7.03 13.97 -2.44
N GLN A 134 -8.05 14.80 -2.19
CA GLN A 134 -9.31 14.37 -1.60
C GLN A 134 -10.41 14.35 -2.66
N ALA A 135 -11.21 13.29 -2.67
CA ALA A 135 -12.42 13.19 -3.49
C ALA A 135 -13.66 13.64 -2.69
N ASP A 136 -14.84 13.50 -3.30
CA ASP A 136 -16.16 13.73 -2.68
C ASP A 136 -16.31 15.08 -1.95
N GLY A 137 -15.73 16.15 -2.52
CA GLY A 137 -15.77 17.48 -1.93
C GLY A 137 -15.03 17.57 -0.60
N GLY A 138 -13.99 16.76 -0.39
CA GLY A 138 -13.18 16.75 0.84
C GLY A 138 -13.63 15.75 1.90
N ARG A 139 -14.64 14.92 1.61
CA ARG A 139 -15.16 13.91 2.56
C ARG A 139 -14.35 12.61 2.55
N SER A 140 -13.67 12.30 1.45
CA SER A 140 -12.81 11.13 1.38
C SER A 140 -11.45 11.40 2.06
N PRO A 141 -10.76 10.36 2.54
CA PRO A 141 -9.40 10.49 3.04
C PRO A 141 -8.47 11.09 1.99
N ALA A 142 -7.56 11.96 2.42
CA ALA A 142 -6.53 12.50 1.54
C ALA A 142 -5.64 11.34 1.07
N THR A 143 -5.61 11.10 -0.24
CA THR A 143 -5.02 9.91 -0.85
C THR A 143 -3.89 10.33 -1.80
N ALA A 144 -2.75 9.66 -1.70
CA ALA A 144 -1.66 9.74 -2.66
C ALA A 144 -1.39 8.36 -3.25
N ILE A 145 -1.11 8.33 -4.56
CA ILE A 145 -0.74 7.10 -5.27
C ILE A 145 0.54 7.33 -6.05
N ALA A 146 1.44 6.35 -6.01
CA ALA A 146 2.66 6.37 -6.80
C ALA A 146 2.98 5.00 -7.41
N LYS A 147 3.56 5.02 -8.61
CA LYS A 147 4.18 3.85 -9.24
C LYS A 147 5.67 3.91 -8.94
N PHE A 148 6.20 2.85 -8.33
CA PHE A 148 7.63 2.72 -8.06
C PHE A 148 8.19 1.62 -8.95
N ASN A 149 9.30 1.90 -9.63
CA ASN A 149 10.03 0.95 -10.44
C ASN A 149 11.30 0.54 -9.69
N GLN A 150 11.39 -0.74 -9.32
CA GLN A 150 12.54 -1.27 -8.58
C GLN A 150 13.84 -1.27 -9.40
N GLY A 151 13.77 -1.37 -10.73
CA GLY A 151 14.96 -1.47 -11.58
C GLY A 151 15.73 -0.16 -11.73
N ASN A 152 15.04 0.98 -11.74
CA ASN A 152 15.65 2.31 -11.87
C ASN A 152 15.43 3.20 -10.65
N HIS A 153 14.79 2.69 -9.59
CA HIS A 153 14.43 3.41 -8.37
C HIS A 153 13.58 4.67 -8.59
N GLU A 154 12.87 4.76 -9.71
CA GLU A 154 12.02 5.89 -10.04
C GLU A 154 10.67 5.80 -9.33
N LEU A 155 10.29 6.88 -8.66
CA LEU A 155 8.97 7.06 -8.05
C LEU A 155 8.17 8.06 -8.89
N LYS A 156 7.12 7.58 -9.56
CA LYS A 156 6.22 8.40 -10.35
C LYS A 156 4.90 8.59 -9.62
N THR A 157 4.63 9.81 -9.19
CA THR A 157 3.37 10.21 -8.53
C THR A 157 2.23 10.30 -9.53
N LEU A 158 1.00 10.04 -9.04
CA LEU A 158 -0.23 10.28 -9.78
C LEU A 158 -0.92 11.50 -9.13
N ASP A 159 -0.71 12.67 -9.73
CA ASP A 159 -1.00 13.95 -9.07
C ASP A 159 -2.38 14.54 -9.39
N SER A 160 -3.22 13.82 -10.13
CA SER A 160 -4.59 14.26 -10.44
C SER A 160 -5.64 13.25 -10.01
N ALA A 161 -6.78 13.77 -9.54
CA ALA A 161 -7.95 12.96 -9.20
C ALA A 161 -8.36 12.03 -10.35
N LEU A 162 -8.17 12.46 -11.61
CA LEU A 162 -8.46 11.67 -12.80
C LEU A 162 -7.47 10.51 -12.98
N GLN A 163 -6.16 10.76 -12.86
CA GLN A 163 -5.14 9.71 -12.91
C GLN A 163 -5.27 8.72 -11.75
N ILE A 164 -5.58 9.21 -10.56
CA ILE A 164 -5.85 8.39 -9.37
C ILE A 164 -7.10 7.53 -9.60
N SER A 165 -8.20 8.13 -10.06
CA SER A 165 -9.45 7.42 -10.34
C SER A 165 -9.33 6.41 -11.48
N GLN A 166 -8.49 6.69 -12.48
CA GLN A 166 -8.16 5.75 -13.55
C GLN A 166 -7.31 4.61 -13.02
N ALA A 167 -6.27 4.90 -12.24
CA ALA A 167 -5.45 3.87 -11.62
C ALA A 167 -6.28 2.97 -10.70
N ILE A 168 -7.15 3.53 -9.84
CA ILE A 168 -8.04 2.74 -8.99
C ILE A 168 -8.97 1.85 -9.83
N ARG A 169 -9.60 2.40 -10.87
CA ARG A 169 -10.45 1.60 -11.78
C ARG A 169 -9.70 0.52 -12.55
N GLU A 170 -8.47 0.79 -12.98
CA GLU A 170 -7.59 -0.22 -13.60
C GLU A 170 -7.31 -1.36 -12.61
N LEU A 171 -7.07 -1.04 -11.34
CA LEU A 171 -6.83 -2.03 -10.29
C LEU A 171 -8.10 -2.85 -9.99
N GLU A 172 -9.24 -2.19 -9.84
CA GLU A 172 -10.55 -2.84 -9.62
C GLU A 172 -10.96 -3.74 -10.80
N GLY A 173 -10.73 -3.28 -12.03
CA GLY A 173 -10.99 -4.05 -13.25
C GLY A 173 -10.06 -5.25 -13.41
N SER A 174 -8.82 -5.14 -12.92
CA SER A 174 -7.86 -6.25 -12.90
C SER A 174 -8.07 -7.22 -11.74
N ASN A 175 -8.74 -6.80 -10.65
CA ASN A 175 -8.96 -7.63 -9.48
C ASN A 175 -10.21 -7.17 -8.68
N PRO A 176 -11.40 -7.73 -8.93
CA PRO A 176 -12.67 -7.25 -8.35
C PRO A 176 -12.78 -7.43 -6.83
N ALA A 177 -11.83 -8.12 -6.19
CA ALA A 177 -11.74 -8.27 -4.74
C ALA A 177 -11.15 -7.03 -4.03
N LEU A 178 -10.53 -6.09 -4.77
CA LEU A 178 -9.96 -4.85 -4.23
C LEU A 178 -10.95 -3.69 -4.42
N ARG A 179 -12.11 -3.74 -3.76
CA ARG A 179 -12.99 -2.57 -3.65
C ARG A 179 -12.52 -1.72 -2.47
N PHE A 180 -12.14 -0.48 -2.75
CA PHE A 180 -11.78 0.52 -1.73
C PHE A 180 -12.98 1.42 -1.39
#